data_AF-A0A8G2F0B3-F1
#
_entry.id   AF-A0A8G2F0B3-F1
#
_cell.length_a   1.000
_cell.length_b   1.000
_cell.length_c   1.000
_cell.angle_alpha   90.00
_cell.angle_beta   90.00
_cell.angle_gamma   90.00
#
_symmetry.space_group_name_H-M   'P 1'
#
loop_
_entity.id
_entity.type
_entity.pdbx_description
1 polymer ?
#
loop_
_entity_poly.entity_id
_entity_poly.type
_entity_poly.pdbx_seq_one_letter_code
_entity_poly.pdbx_strand_id
1 'polypeptide(L)'
;PTVRLKDYRLRRIQSLHGTLTIRVPRLMRTGRVEPVSPLLAGSARSTAEYRLLLARLGAWMSFRAAAGLVEELFPQASGGCADTVRRRIFDEAERISARPLGKARTETPARSIDLGVATTFVRSCATRGPRHHEVLIGIGVADNGRSHRIGGAIAALEMPADLIVDALRQLGRHDATAVTAFTDGDKMLRRYLLRANIEERPVLDWPHLARRVQVAKTTAKGLRVLTEREYRARPAIGRLLDSLHWRLWNGQTDRARDALVQIERRLRAFDAGRARSGRTAAPARRLRTAIGNFADYINGQSSYLVDYARRQRAAQPVGTSTSEGLANALVNRRMNKLQQMRWSTAGAHAVVTVRANFMNQASLKTPTTNRQAA
;
A
#
# COMPACT_ATOMS: atom_id res chain seq x y z
N PRO A 1 23.89 -36.80 -27.62
CA PRO A 1 22.73 -36.55 -28.51
C PRO A 1 23.06 -35.57 -29.63
N THR A 2 23.02 -36.05 -30.88
CA THR A 2 23.25 -35.26 -32.09
C THR A 2 22.13 -34.22 -32.29
N VAL A 3 22.51 -32.96 -32.47
CA VAL A 3 21.59 -31.85 -32.76
C VAL A 3 21.73 -31.51 -34.23
N ARG A 4 20.64 -31.58 -35.02
CA ARG A 4 20.65 -31.30 -36.46
C ARG A 4 19.76 -30.11 -36.79
N LEU A 5 20.19 -29.25 -37.72
CA LEU A 5 19.33 -28.20 -38.28
C LEU A 5 18.22 -28.82 -39.12
N LYS A 6 16.96 -28.52 -38.78
CA LYS A 6 15.78 -28.95 -39.54
C LYS A 6 15.47 -27.95 -40.66
N ASP A 7 15.17 -26.72 -40.29
CA ASP A 7 14.72 -25.65 -41.16
C ASP A 7 14.92 -24.29 -40.49
N TYR A 8 14.58 -23.22 -41.20
CA TYR A 8 14.47 -21.88 -40.65
C TYR A 8 13.01 -21.43 -40.67
N ARG A 9 12.60 -20.70 -39.63
CA ARG A 9 11.28 -20.07 -39.55
C ARG A 9 11.42 -18.56 -39.40
N LEU A 10 10.68 -17.81 -40.21
CA LEU A 10 10.53 -16.38 -40.00
C LEU A 10 9.69 -16.13 -38.74
N ARG A 11 10.18 -15.24 -37.87
CA ARG A 11 9.46 -14.76 -36.70
C ARG A 11 9.36 -13.25 -36.74
N ARG A 12 8.15 -12.75 -36.50
CA ARG A 12 7.87 -11.33 -36.30
C ARG A 12 7.96 -11.00 -34.81
N ILE A 13 8.74 -9.97 -34.49
CA ILE A 13 8.99 -9.49 -33.13
C ILE A 13 8.65 -8.01 -33.08
N GLN A 14 7.72 -7.64 -32.21
CA GLN A 14 7.37 -6.25 -31.96
C GLN A 14 8.46 -5.57 -31.11
N SER A 15 8.96 -4.43 -31.57
CA SER A 15 9.87 -3.55 -30.82
C SER A 15 9.35 -2.12 -30.80
N LEU A 16 10.02 -1.23 -30.05
CA LEU A 16 9.75 0.22 -30.09
C LEU A 16 10.13 0.86 -31.44
N HIS A 17 11.01 0.21 -32.21
CA HIS A 17 11.45 0.68 -33.52
C HIS A 17 10.76 -0.09 -34.66
N GLY A 18 9.58 -0.65 -34.38
CA GLY A 18 8.80 -1.38 -35.38
C GLY A 18 8.86 -2.89 -35.26
N THR A 19 8.22 -3.56 -36.22
CA THR A 19 8.18 -5.03 -36.28
C THR A 19 9.41 -5.56 -37.00
N LEU A 20 10.26 -6.27 -36.26
CA LEU A 20 11.43 -6.96 -36.80
C LEU A 20 11.02 -8.35 -37.30
N THR A 21 11.41 -8.69 -38.53
CA THR A 21 11.27 -10.06 -39.04
C THR A 21 12.64 -10.73 -39.02
N ILE A 22 12.81 -11.71 -38.15
CA ILE A 22 14.08 -12.44 -38.01
C ILE A 22 13.92 -13.89 -38.44
N ARG A 23 14.97 -14.43 -39.06
CA ARG A 23 15.05 -15.83 -39.46
C ARG A 23 15.62 -16.64 -38.30
N VAL A 24 14.81 -17.54 -37.72
CA VAL A 24 15.19 -18.31 -36.53
C VAL A 24 15.41 -19.77 -36.92
N PRO A 25 16.56 -20.38 -36.59
CA PRO A 25 16.79 -21.80 -36.86
C PRO A 25 15.86 -22.67 -36.00
N ARG A 26 15.49 -23.83 -36.52
CA ARG A 26 14.79 -24.90 -35.78
C ARG A 26 15.70 -26.11 -35.77
N LEU A 27 16.13 -26.52 -34.59
CA LEU A 27 17.00 -27.69 -34.42
C LEU A 27 16.14 -28.89 -34.02
N MET A 28 16.60 -30.07 -34.42
CA MET A 28 16.02 -31.35 -34.04
C MET A 28 16.99 -32.05 -33.09
N ARG A 29 16.49 -32.43 -31.91
CA ARG A 29 17.21 -33.23 -30.91
C ARG A 29 16.36 -34.46 -30.60
N THR A 30 16.92 -35.66 -30.82
CA THR A 30 16.24 -36.95 -30.54
C THR A 30 14.81 -37.02 -31.09
N GLY A 31 14.60 -36.62 -32.35
CA GLY A 31 13.28 -36.62 -33.02
C GLY A 31 12.32 -35.48 -32.62
N ARG A 32 12.65 -34.67 -31.60
CA ARG A 32 11.86 -33.49 -31.19
C ARG A 32 12.48 -32.22 -31.76
N VAL A 33 11.63 -31.32 -32.26
CA VAL A 33 12.07 -30.01 -32.76
C VAL A 33 12.08 -29.01 -31.61
N GLU A 34 13.27 -28.57 -31.22
CA GLU A 34 13.45 -27.54 -30.18
C GLU A 34 13.68 -26.17 -30.85
N PRO A 35 12.96 -25.11 -30.43
CA PRO A 35 13.29 -23.75 -30.84
C PRO A 35 14.63 -23.33 -30.22
N VAL A 36 15.53 -22.85 -31.08
CA VAL A 36 16.98 -22.85 -30.85
C VAL A 36 17.48 -21.66 -30.04
N SER A 37 16.68 -20.62 -29.87
CA SER A 37 17.18 -19.39 -29.28
C SER A 37 16.72 -19.28 -27.83
N PRO A 38 17.64 -19.37 -26.84
CA PRO A 38 17.39 -18.92 -25.47
C PRO A 38 16.93 -17.46 -25.40
N LEU A 39 17.37 -16.62 -26.35
CA LEU A 39 16.90 -15.22 -26.49
C LEU A 39 15.42 -15.14 -26.91
N LEU A 40 14.83 -16.24 -27.42
CA LEU A 40 13.42 -16.36 -27.81
C LEU A 40 12.72 -17.54 -27.09
N ALA A 41 13.37 -18.14 -26.09
CA ALA A 41 12.80 -19.20 -25.29
C ALA A 41 11.61 -18.60 -24.55
N GLY A 42 10.43 -19.20 -24.72
CA GLY A 42 9.19 -18.69 -24.13
C GLY A 42 8.31 -17.82 -25.03
N SER A 43 8.40 -17.92 -26.35
CA SER A 43 7.40 -17.32 -27.29
C SER A 43 7.38 -15.79 -27.39
N ALA A 44 8.46 -15.09 -27.01
CA ALA A 44 8.50 -13.64 -27.01
C ALA A 44 8.28 -13.03 -28.41
N ARG A 45 7.02 -12.69 -28.72
CA ARG A 45 6.60 -11.93 -29.91
C ARG A 45 6.94 -10.43 -29.80
N SER A 46 7.68 -10.03 -28.76
CA SER A 46 8.10 -8.65 -28.55
C SER A 46 9.35 -8.51 -27.68
N THR A 47 10.12 -7.46 -27.90
CA THR A 47 11.34 -7.16 -27.12
C THR A 47 11.03 -6.86 -25.65
N ALA A 48 12.02 -7.05 -24.77
CA ALA A 48 11.85 -6.79 -23.34
C ALA A 48 11.57 -5.31 -23.06
N GLU A 49 12.28 -4.41 -23.74
CA GLU A 49 12.10 -2.96 -23.64
C GLU A 49 10.65 -2.55 -23.98
N TYR A 50 10.12 -3.02 -25.12
CA TYR A 50 8.73 -2.74 -25.51
C TYR A 50 7.73 -3.22 -24.44
N ARG A 51 7.91 -4.44 -23.94
CA ARG A 51 7.03 -5.00 -22.89
C ARG A 51 7.10 -4.19 -21.60
N LEU A 52 8.30 -3.85 -21.15
CA LEU A 52 8.52 -3.10 -19.92
C LEU A 52 8.00 -1.67 -20.03
N LEU A 53 8.15 -1.01 -21.19
CA LEU A 53 7.59 0.32 -21.40
C LEU A 53 6.07 0.29 -21.30
N LEU A 54 5.40 -0.64 -21.99
CA LEU A 54 3.95 -0.77 -21.92
C LEU A 54 3.47 -1.08 -20.49
N ALA A 55 4.12 -2.02 -19.82
CA ALA A 55 3.77 -2.37 -18.43
C ALA A 55 3.95 -1.15 -17.50
N ARG A 56 5.04 -0.39 -17.66
CA ARG A 56 5.30 0.83 -16.90
C ARG A 56 4.25 1.88 -17.16
N LEU A 57 3.96 2.21 -18.41
CA LEU A 57 2.96 3.23 -18.74
C LEU A 57 1.58 2.82 -18.25
N GLY A 58 1.13 1.59 -18.52
CA GLY A 58 -0.17 1.11 -18.05
C GLY A 58 -0.30 1.10 -16.53
N ALA A 59 0.82 0.93 -15.81
CA ALA A 59 0.85 1.05 -14.37
C ALA A 59 0.51 2.48 -13.92
N TRP A 60 0.95 3.52 -14.64
CA TRP A 60 0.79 4.93 -14.25
C TRP A 60 -0.41 5.66 -14.87
N MET A 61 -0.92 5.22 -16.03
CA MET A 61 -2.04 5.84 -16.73
C MET A 61 -3.04 4.79 -17.25
N SER A 62 -4.11 5.24 -17.92
CA SER A 62 -5.11 4.31 -18.47
C SER A 62 -4.47 3.48 -19.59
N PHE A 63 -4.94 2.26 -19.82
CA PHE A 63 -4.38 1.43 -20.88
C PHE A 63 -4.54 2.05 -22.27
N ARG A 64 -5.61 2.83 -22.48
CA ARG A 64 -5.82 3.60 -23.70
C ARG A 64 -4.83 4.76 -23.82
N ALA A 65 -4.61 5.54 -22.76
CA ALA A 65 -3.63 6.62 -22.78
C ALA A 65 -2.20 6.11 -22.96
N ALA A 66 -1.86 4.98 -22.33
CA ALA A 66 -0.56 4.34 -22.50
C ALA A 66 -0.35 3.85 -23.94
N ALA A 67 -1.38 3.28 -24.56
CA ALA A 67 -1.34 2.88 -25.97
C ALA A 67 -1.16 4.10 -26.90
N GLY A 68 -1.98 5.15 -26.70
CA GLY A 68 -1.88 6.38 -27.50
C GLY A 68 -0.53 7.08 -27.37
N LEU A 69 0.03 7.17 -26.15
CA LEU A 69 1.36 7.77 -25.96
C LEU A 69 2.47 6.97 -26.67
N VAL A 70 2.35 5.64 -26.72
CA VAL A 70 3.32 4.80 -27.43
C VAL A 70 3.16 4.96 -28.94
N GLU A 71 1.94 5.13 -29.43
CA GLU A 71 1.66 5.42 -30.84
C GLU A 71 2.23 6.80 -31.26
N GLU A 72 2.11 7.82 -30.42
CA GLU A 72 2.67 9.16 -30.68
C GLU A 72 4.21 9.16 -30.68
N LEU A 73 4.84 8.52 -29.70
CA LEU A 73 6.31 8.54 -29.54
C LEU A 73 7.02 7.50 -30.42
N PHE A 74 6.36 6.38 -30.68
CA PHE A 74 6.90 5.24 -31.41
C PHE A 74 5.88 4.76 -32.46
N PRO A 75 5.61 5.54 -33.53
CA PRO A 75 4.55 5.25 -34.49
C PRO A 75 4.73 3.92 -35.23
N GLN A 76 5.97 3.46 -35.41
CA GLN A 76 6.26 2.15 -35.98
C GLN A 76 5.90 0.99 -35.02
N ALA A 77 5.79 1.28 -33.73
CA ALA A 77 5.40 0.36 -32.68
C ALA A 77 3.88 0.34 -32.37
N SER A 78 3.10 1.10 -33.14
CA SER A 78 1.64 1.35 -32.99
C SER A 78 0.73 0.12 -33.01
N GLY A 79 1.26 -1.09 -33.17
CA GLY A 79 0.48 -2.34 -33.12
C GLY A 79 -0.11 -2.70 -31.75
N GLY A 80 0.03 -1.85 -30.73
CA GLY A 80 -0.43 -2.12 -29.36
C GLY A 80 -1.69 -1.35 -28.98
N CYS A 81 -2.85 -2.02 -28.96
CA CYS A 81 -4.08 -1.46 -28.38
C CYS A 81 -4.06 -1.50 -26.83
N ALA A 82 -5.08 -0.90 -26.20
CA ALA A 82 -5.25 -0.94 -24.74
C ALA A 82 -5.18 -2.37 -24.15
N ASP A 83 -5.66 -3.38 -24.88
CA ASP A 83 -5.59 -4.78 -24.46
C ASP A 83 -4.18 -5.35 -24.48
N THR A 84 -3.31 -4.85 -25.37
CA THR A 84 -1.89 -5.20 -25.39
C THR A 84 -1.21 -4.65 -24.16
N VAL A 85 -1.46 -3.38 -23.80
CA VAL A 85 -0.93 -2.77 -22.57
C VAL A 85 -1.38 -3.55 -21.34
N ARG A 86 -2.68 -3.87 -21.27
CA ARG A 86 -3.24 -4.70 -20.19
C ARG A 86 -2.49 -6.02 -20.08
N ARG A 87 -2.37 -6.79 -21.16
CA ARG A 87 -1.66 -8.07 -21.17
C ARG A 87 -0.21 -7.93 -20.67
N ARG A 88 0.50 -6.87 -21.08
CA ARG A 88 1.88 -6.63 -20.63
C ARG A 88 2.01 -6.35 -19.14
N ILE A 89 1.00 -5.73 -18.52
CA ILE A 89 0.97 -5.61 -17.05
C ILE A 89 0.82 -6.97 -16.38
N PHE A 90 -0.08 -7.82 -16.87
CA PHE A 90 -0.26 -9.15 -16.30
C PHE A 90 1.01 -10.00 -16.46
N ASP A 91 1.58 -10.04 -17.67
CA ASP A 91 2.84 -10.74 -17.95
C ASP A 91 3.97 -10.25 -17.01
N GLU A 92 4.07 -8.93 -16.78
CA GLU A 92 5.11 -8.36 -15.91
C GLU A 92 4.84 -8.63 -14.43
N ALA A 93 3.58 -8.59 -13.99
CA ALA A 93 3.21 -8.94 -12.63
C ALA A 93 3.53 -10.41 -12.32
N GLU A 94 3.15 -11.32 -13.22
CA GLU A 94 3.51 -12.74 -13.12
C GLU A 94 5.03 -12.91 -13.10
N ARG A 95 5.77 -12.21 -13.96
CA ARG A 95 7.23 -12.24 -13.95
C ARG A 95 7.82 -11.75 -12.63
N ILE A 96 7.25 -10.71 -12.02
CA ILE A 96 7.69 -10.20 -10.71
C ILE A 96 7.43 -11.25 -9.63
N SER A 97 6.21 -11.81 -9.59
CA SER A 97 5.80 -12.81 -8.60
C SER A 97 6.55 -14.15 -8.76
N ALA A 98 6.91 -14.52 -9.98
CA ALA A 98 7.67 -15.74 -10.28
C ALA A 98 9.18 -15.56 -10.09
N ARG A 99 9.67 -14.37 -9.72
CA ARG A 99 11.08 -14.23 -9.33
C ARG A 99 11.27 -15.15 -8.13
N PRO A 100 12.16 -16.15 -8.21
CA PRO A 100 12.47 -16.92 -7.03
C PRO A 100 12.90 -15.95 -5.93
N LEU A 101 12.71 -16.37 -4.69
CA LEU A 101 13.32 -15.78 -3.52
C LEU A 101 14.85 -15.94 -3.63
N GLY A 102 15.44 -15.25 -4.60
CA GLY A 102 16.83 -15.39 -4.98
C GLY A 102 17.71 -14.79 -3.91
N LYS A 103 18.99 -15.21 -3.89
CA LYS A 103 20.02 -14.70 -2.98
C LYS A 103 19.87 -13.19 -2.87
N ALA A 104 19.69 -12.70 -1.63
CA ALA A 104 19.76 -11.28 -1.33
C ALA A 104 20.96 -10.71 -2.08
N ARG A 105 20.81 -9.53 -2.69
CA ARG A 105 21.98 -8.81 -3.17
C ARG A 105 22.97 -8.80 -2.01
N THR A 106 24.21 -9.20 -2.30
CA THR A 106 25.36 -9.25 -1.38
C THR A 106 25.61 -7.85 -0.83
N GLU A 107 24.75 -7.44 0.10
CA GLU A 107 24.68 -6.10 0.64
C GLU A 107 24.80 -6.20 2.15
N THR A 108 25.41 -5.16 2.72
CA THR A 108 25.61 -4.99 4.15
C THR A 108 24.29 -5.25 4.88
N PRO A 109 24.27 -6.19 5.84
CA PRO A 109 23.07 -6.49 6.59
C PRO A 109 22.52 -5.24 7.29
N ALA A 110 21.21 -5.03 7.27
CA ALA A 110 20.60 -3.89 7.95
C ALA A 110 20.61 -4.12 9.46
N ARG A 111 21.00 -3.10 10.24
CA ARG A 111 20.97 -3.19 11.71
C ARG A 111 19.54 -3.06 12.23
N SER A 112 18.75 -2.20 11.60
CA SER A 112 17.33 -2.05 11.92
C SER A 112 16.50 -1.77 10.69
N ILE A 113 15.25 -2.23 10.70
CA ILE A 113 14.23 -1.96 9.67
C ILE A 113 12.95 -1.48 10.34
N ASP A 114 12.46 -0.32 9.93
CA ASP A 114 11.13 0.17 10.26
C ASP A 114 10.15 -0.24 9.16
N LEU A 115 9.12 -1.02 9.50
CA LEU A 115 8.16 -1.58 8.56
C LEU A 115 6.76 -1.05 8.84
N GLY A 116 6.21 -0.23 7.94
CA GLY A 116 4.80 0.15 7.97
C GLY A 116 3.95 -0.71 7.06
N VAL A 117 2.87 -1.31 7.57
CA VAL A 117 1.88 -2.03 6.76
C VAL A 117 0.47 -1.50 7.01
N ALA A 118 -0.32 -1.42 5.95
CA ALA A 118 -1.70 -0.96 5.98
C ALA A 118 -2.50 -1.66 4.88
N THR A 119 -3.82 -1.51 4.92
CA THR A 119 -4.67 -1.90 3.79
C THR A 119 -5.39 -0.70 3.19
N THR A 120 -5.73 -0.82 1.93
CA THR A 120 -6.58 0.13 1.22
C THR A 120 -7.52 -0.62 0.29
N PHE A 121 -8.56 0.05 -0.18
CA PHE A 121 -9.61 -0.57 -0.98
C PHE A 121 -9.62 -0.02 -2.41
N VAL A 122 -9.93 -0.90 -3.35
CA VAL A 122 -10.22 -0.56 -4.75
C VAL A 122 -11.59 -1.07 -5.14
N ARG A 123 -12.30 -0.36 -6.00
CA ARG A 123 -13.66 -0.76 -6.42
C ARG A 123 -13.61 -2.03 -7.27
N SER A 124 -14.47 -2.99 -6.95
CA SER A 124 -14.61 -4.24 -7.71
C SER A 124 -15.44 -4.06 -8.97
N CYS A 125 -15.13 -4.81 -10.03
CA CYS A 125 -15.97 -4.96 -11.22
C CYS A 125 -16.93 -6.15 -11.15
N ALA A 126 -16.90 -6.95 -10.08
CA ALA A 126 -17.77 -8.10 -9.94
C ALA A 126 -19.24 -7.68 -9.85
N THR A 127 -20.10 -8.35 -10.64
CA THR A 127 -21.55 -8.13 -10.61
C THR A 127 -22.21 -8.75 -9.38
N ARG A 128 -21.63 -9.84 -8.86
CA ARG A 128 -21.98 -10.50 -7.60
C ARG A 128 -20.74 -10.56 -6.72
N GLY A 129 -20.87 -10.23 -5.44
CA GLY A 129 -19.78 -10.27 -4.46
C GLY A 129 -19.44 -8.91 -3.84
N PRO A 130 -18.30 -8.79 -3.15
CA PRO A 130 -17.93 -7.57 -2.44
C PRO A 130 -17.71 -6.40 -3.39
N ARG A 131 -18.17 -5.21 -3.00
CA ARG A 131 -18.02 -3.98 -3.80
C ARG A 131 -16.57 -3.50 -3.92
N HIS A 132 -15.67 -4.05 -3.11
CA HIS A 132 -14.28 -3.63 -3.03
C HIS A 132 -13.34 -4.84 -2.90
N HIS A 133 -12.14 -4.69 -3.46
CA HIS A 133 -11.00 -5.56 -3.18
C HIS A 133 -10.08 -4.86 -2.19
N GLU A 134 -9.63 -5.61 -1.19
CA GLU A 134 -8.63 -5.15 -0.24
C GLU A 134 -7.22 -5.34 -0.82
N VAL A 135 -6.39 -4.33 -0.64
CA VAL A 135 -5.02 -4.25 -1.14
C VAL A 135 -4.10 -4.04 0.05
N LEU A 136 -3.18 -4.98 0.26
CA LEU A 136 -2.07 -4.81 1.20
C LEU A 136 -1.08 -3.82 0.61
N ILE A 137 -0.68 -2.83 1.40
CA ILE A 137 0.37 -1.88 1.08
C ILE A 137 1.34 -1.77 2.25
N GLY A 138 2.58 -1.42 1.96
CA GLY A 138 3.55 -1.19 3.01
C GLY A 138 4.88 -0.71 2.49
N ILE A 139 5.71 -0.25 3.42
CA ILE A 139 7.05 0.21 3.15
C ILE A 139 7.96 -0.16 4.32
N GLY A 140 9.05 -0.86 4.01
CA GLY A 140 10.17 -1.04 4.91
C GLY A 140 11.24 0.01 4.62
N VAL A 141 11.87 0.54 5.66
CA VAL A 141 13.01 1.46 5.58
C VAL A 141 14.11 0.94 6.49
N ALA A 142 15.29 0.68 5.93
CA ALA A 142 16.46 0.25 6.68
C ALA A 142 17.24 1.44 7.25
N ASP A 143 18.09 1.18 8.24
CA ASP A 143 18.95 2.18 8.91
C ASP A 143 19.91 2.91 7.96
N ASN A 144 20.28 2.26 6.85
CA ASN A 144 21.08 2.84 5.77
C ASN A 144 20.27 3.72 4.78
N GLY A 145 19.00 4.00 5.08
CA GLY A 145 18.12 4.86 4.27
C GLY A 145 17.47 4.17 3.07
N ARG A 146 17.80 2.91 2.79
CA ARG A 146 17.13 2.14 1.74
C ARG A 146 15.67 1.90 2.09
N SER A 147 14.81 1.93 1.08
CA SER A 147 13.40 1.63 1.24
C SER A 147 12.92 0.58 0.25
N HIS A 148 11.96 -0.23 0.68
CA HIS A 148 11.30 -1.24 -0.15
C HIS A 148 9.80 -1.19 0.07
N ARG A 149 9.05 -1.05 -1.03
CA ARG A 149 7.58 -0.94 -1.02
C ARG A 149 6.96 -2.28 -1.36
N ILE A 150 5.91 -2.65 -0.63
CA ILE A 150 5.07 -3.81 -0.90
C ILE A 150 3.69 -3.36 -1.36
N GLY A 151 3.08 -4.16 -2.22
CA GLY A 151 1.75 -3.88 -2.73
C GLY A 151 1.18 -5.10 -3.43
N GLY A 152 -0.05 -5.48 -3.09
CA GLY A 152 -0.77 -6.55 -3.76
C GLY A 152 -2.22 -6.67 -3.30
N ALA A 153 -3.13 -7.05 -4.20
CA ALA A 153 -4.50 -7.34 -3.81
C ALA A 153 -4.52 -8.64 -2.98
N ILE A 154 -5.08 -8.60 -1.77
CA ILE A 154 -4.97 -9.69 -0.79
C ILE A 154 -5.57 -10.99 -1.35
N ALA A 155 -6.74 -10.89 -1.99
CA ALA A 155 -7.42 -12.04 -2.57
C ALA A 155 -6.73 -12.64 -3.82
N ALA A 156 -5.68 -12.00 -4.34
CA ALA A 156 -4.85 -12.54 -5.42
C ALA A 156 -3.57 -13.21 -4.91
N LEU A 157 -3.26 -13.05 -3.62
CA LEU A 157 -2.03 -13.56 -3.00
C LEU A 157 -2.33 -14.91 -2.37
N GLU A 158 -1.49 -15.91 -2.64
CA GLU A 158 -1.54 -17.18 -1.92
C GLU A 158 -1.18 -16.96 -0.45
N MET A 159 -0.08 -16.24 -0.20
CA MET A 159 0.39 -15.91 1.14
C MET A 159 0.80 -14.43 1.23
N PRO A 160 -0.07 -13.53 1.75
CA PRO A 160 0.26 -12.11 1.87
C PRO A 160 1.51 -11.79 2.70
N ALA A 161 1.87 -12.68 3.63
CA ALA A 161 3.08 -12.55 4.45
C ALA A 161 4.37 -12.64 3.62
N ASP A 162 4.36 -13.34 2.48
CA ASP A 162 5.55 -13.51 1.64
C ASP A 162 6.03 -12.17 1.06
N LEU A 163 5.10 -11.26 0.73
CA LEU A 163 5.46 -9.89 0.33
C LEU A 163 6.27 -9.17 1.42
N ILE A 164 5.91 -9.39 2.69
CA ILE A 164 6.61 -8.78 3.83
C ILE A 164 7.98 -9.43 3.99
N VAL A 165 8.06 -10.77 3.96
CA VAL A 165 9.32 -11.51 4.04
C VAL A 165 10.29 -11.07 2.95
N ASP A 166 9.80 -10.92 1.72
CA ASP A 166 10.60 -10.50 0.58
C ASP A 166 11.10 -9.07 0.72
N ALA A 167 10.26 -8.15 1.15
CA ALA A 167 10.69 -6.77 1.38
C ALA A 167 11.78 -6.69 2.45
N LEU A 168 11.66 -7.44 3.53
CA LEU A 168 12.67 -7.49 4.58
C LEU A 168 13.98 -8.09 4.07
N ARG A 169 13.91 -9.18 3.29
CA ARG A 169 15.09 -9.77 2.65
C ARG A 169 15.77 -8.78 1.70
N GLN A 170 14.98 -8.06 0.90
CA GLN A 170 15.45 -7.01 -0.02
C GLN A 170 15.98 -5.78 0.71
N LEU A 171 15.79 -5.67 2.02
CA LEU A 171 16.38 -4.63 2.88
C LEU A 171 17.58 -5.14 3.68
N GLY A 172 17.97 -6.42 3.52
CA GLY A 172 19.12 -7.00 4.23
C GLY A 172 18.79 -7.52 5.62
N ARG A 173 17.55 -7.96 5.87
CA ARG A 173 17.18 -8.62 7.13
C ARG A 173 18.02 -9.90 7.34
N HIS A 174 18.56 -10.04 8.55
CA HIS A 174 19.20 -11.23 9.10
C HIS A 174 18.78 -11.40 10.57
N ASP A 175 19.29 -12.42 11.26
CA ASP A 175 18.85 -12.78 12.62
C ASP A 175 19.07 -11.66 13.66
N ALA A 176 20.10 -10.84 13.50
CA ALA A 176 20.38 -9.72 14.40
C ALA A 176 19.71 -8.39 13.97
N THR A 177 18.95 -8.36 12.86
CA THR A 177 18.23 -7.15 12.43
C THR A 177 17.05 -6.89 13.37
N ALA A 178 17.05 -5.74 14.05
CA ALA A 178 15.88 -5.28 14.78
C ALA A 178 14.78 -4.82 13.80
N VAL A 179 13.55 -5.33 13.94
CA VAL A 179 12.43 -4.96 13.06
C VAL A 179 11.32 -4.32 13.88
N THR A 180 11.11 -3.00 13.72
CA THR A 180 9.95 -2.33 14.31
C THR A 180 8.82 -2.24 13.29
N ALA A 181 7.73 -2.96 13.55
CA ALA A 181 6.55 -2.92 12.68
C ALA A 181 5.51 -1.90 13.17
N PHE A 182 4.77 -1.30 12.23
CA PHE A 182 3.70 -0.35 12.48
C PHE A 182 2.43 -0.75 11.73
N THR A 183 1.28 -0.78 12.42
CA THR A 183 -0.04 -1.04 11.80
C THR A 183 -1.12 -0.16 12.44
N ASP A 184 -2.24 0.02 11.73
CA ASP A 184 -3.42 0.72 12.24
C ASP A 184 -4.25 -0.11 13.25
N GLY A 185 -3.71 -1.23 13.72
CA GLY A 185 -4.36 -2.11 14.68
C GLY A 185 -5.23 -3.20 14.06
N ASP A 186 -5.22 -3.36 12.73
CA ASP A 186 -5.88 -4.47 12.05
C ASP A 186 -5.31 -5.84 12.49
N LYS A 187 -6.21 -6.75 12.87
CA LYS A 187 -5.86 -8.09 13.37
C LYS A 187 -5.27 -9.00 12.30
N MET A 188 -5.73 -8.86 11.05
CA MET A 188 -5.24 -9.63 9.92
C MET A 188 -3.82 -9.17 9.52
N LEU A 189 -3.54 -7.87 9.54
CA LEU A 189 -2.17 -7.36 9.34
C LEU A 189 -1.20 -7.90 10.40
N ARG A 190 -1.62 -7.96 11.67
CA ARG A 190 -0.81 -8.58 12.74
C ARG A 190 -0.49 -10.04 12.47
N ARG A 191 -1.47 -10.79 11.97
CA ARG A 191 -1.27 -12.19 11.59
C ARG A 191 -0.25 -12.33 10.45
N TYR A 192 -0.22 -11.39 9.51
CA TYR A 192 0.79 -11.39 8.45
C TYR A 192 2.19 -11.06 8.97
N LEU A 193 2.30 -10.11 9.91
CA LEU A 193 3.58 -9.81 10.57
C LEU A 193 4.14 -11.03 11.32
N LEU A 194 3.29 -11.70 12.11
CA LEU A 194 3.68 -12.93 12.81
C LEU A 194 4.14 -14.03 11.85
N ARG A 195 3.41 -14.23 10.73
CA ARG A 195 3.80 -15.19 9.68
C ARG A 195 5.09 -14.80 8.95
N ALA A 196 5.41 -13.51 8.91
CA ALA A 196 6.69 -12.99 8.41
C ALA A 196 7.80 -13.03 9.48
N ASN A 197 7.62 -13.81 10.55
CA ASN A 197 8.56 -13.97 11.65
C ASN A 197 8.87 -12.66 12.39
N ILE A 198 7.91 -11.75 12.50
CA ILE A 198 8.01 -10.55 13.34
C ILE A 198 7.19 -10.80 14.60
N GLU A 199 7.86 -11.31 15.64
CA GLU A 199 7.24 -11.67 16.92
C GLU A 199 7.04 -10.45 17.83
N GLU A 200 7.89 -9.43 17.68
CA GLU A 200 7.75 -8.16 18.40
C GLU A 200 6.39 -7.54 18.11
N ARG A 201 5.74 -7.03 19.17
CA ARG A 201 4.42 -6.38 19.03
C ARG A 201 4.56 -5.13 18.16
N PRO A 202 3.74 -4.98 17.10
CA PRO A 202 3.80 -3.78 16.28
C PRO A 202 3.36 -2.55 17.07
N VAL A 203 3.96 -1.41 16.78
CA VAL A 203 3.55 -0.11 17.30
C VAL A 203 2.27 0.34 16.60
N LEU A 204 1.30 0.81 17.37
CA LEU A 204 0.05 1.34 16.81
C LEU A 204 0.32 2.63 16.04
N ASP A 205 -0.27 2.76 14.86
CA ASP A 205 0.06 3.83 13.94
C ASP A 205 -0.43 5.22 14.39
N TRP A 206 0.50 6.13 14.68
CA TRP A 206 0.17 7.46 15.20
C TRP A 206 -0.70 8.31 14.25
N PRO A 207 -0.38 8.49 12.95
CA PRO A 207 -1.27 9.15 12.00
C PRO A 207 -2.73 8.68 12.05
N HIS A 208 -2.98 7.37 12.22
CA HIS A 208 -4.33 6.84 12.35
C HIS A 208 -5.01 7.28 13.66
N LEU A 209 -4.27 7.26 14.77
CA LEU A 209 -4.75 7.77 16.07
C LEU A 209 -5.04 9.28 16.02
N ALA A 210 -4.09 10.07 15.53
CA ALA A 210 -4.20 11.52 15.42
C ALA A 210 -5.40 11.93 14.56
N ARG A 211 -5.64 11.23 13.43
CA ARG A 211 -6.81 11.47 12.57
C ARG A 211 -8.12 11.23 13.31
N ARG A 212 -8.23 10.19 14.14
CA ARG A 212 -9.44 9.93 14.96
C ARG A 212 -9.70 11.05 15.96
N VAL A 213 -8.67 11.53 16.65
CA VAL A 213 -8.78 12.70 17.54
C VAL A 213 -9.21 13.94 16.75
N GLN A 214 -8.64 14.17 15.58
CA GLN A 214 -8.96 15.33 14.74
C GLN A 214 -10.40 15.31 14.20
N VAL A 215 -10.93 14.13 13.85
CA VAL A 215 -12.34 13.94 13.48
C VAL A 215 -13.24 14.30 14.67
N ALA A 216 -12.90 13.85 15.88
CA ALA A 216 -13.65 14.20 17.08
C ALA A 216 -13.63 15.71 17.37
N LYS A 217 -12.46 16.36 17.29
CA LYS A 217 -12.31 17.82 17.42
C LYS A 217 -13.16 18.57 16.41
N THR A 218 -13.07 18.20 15.14
CA THR A 218 -13.85 18.83 14.06
C THR A 218 -15.35 18.65 14.30
N THR A 219 -15.78 17.47 14.71
CA THR A 219 -17.19 17.19 15.01
C THR A 219 -17.68 17.99 16.22
N ALA A 220 -16.85 18.16 17.25
CA ALA A 220 -17.16 18.95 18.45
C ALA A 220 -17.35 20.45 18.16
N LYS A 221 -16.64 21.01 17.18
CA LYS A 221 -16.86 22.40 16.75
C LYS A 221 -18.28 22.64 16.26
N GLY A 222 -18.92 21.63 15.65
CA GLY A 222 -20.29 21.68 15.16
C GLY A 222 -21.39 21.53 16.21
N LEU A 223 -21.05 21.37 17.49
CA LEU A 223 -22.04 21.33 18.57
C LEU A 223 -22.74 22.68 18.72
N ARG A 224 -24.07 22.66 18.65
CA ARG A 224 -24.91 23.83 18.95
C ARG A 224 -25.24 23.86 20.43
N VAL A 225 -25.24 25.05 21.00
CA VAL A 225 -25.56 25.32 22.41
C VAL A 225 -26.95 25.96 22.44
N LEU A 226 -27.89 25.32 23.14
CA LEU A 226 -29.28 25.75 23.30
C LEU A 226 -29.67 25.91 24.78
N THR A 227 -28.85 25.37 25.69
CA THR A 227 -29.06 25.43 27.14
C THR A 227 -27.79 25.84 27.87
N GLU A 228 -27.94 26.39 29.09
CA GLU A 228 -26.82 26.73 29.96
C GLU A 228 -25.92 25.52 30.28
N ARG A 229 -26.53 24.32 30.40
CA ARG A 229 -25.79 23.07 30.61
C ARG A 229 -24.86 22.76 29.44
N GLU A 230 -25.33 22.98 28.21
CA GLU A 230 -24.54 22.79 26.99
C GLU A 230 -23.45 23.87 26.85
N TYR A 231 -23.74 25.10 27.27
CA TYR A 231 -22.79 26.22 27.26
C TYR A 231 -21.55 25.90 28.11
N ARG A 232 -21.75 25.31 29.29
CA ARG A 232 -20.66 24.83 30.17
C ARG A 232 -19.97 23.58 29.64
N ALA A 233 -20.71 22.66 29.03
CA ALA A 233 -20.18 21.38 28.58
C ALA A 233 -19.30 21.50 27.31
N ARG A 234 -19.67 22.33 26.34
CA ARG A 234 -18.94 22.48 25.06
C ARG A 234 -17.46 22.82 25.22
N PRO A 235 -17.05 23.88 25.94
CA PRO A 235 -15.63 24.23 26.10
C PRO A 235 -14.87 23.17 26.90
N ALA A 236 -15.52 22.50 27.87
CA ALA A 236 -14.90 21.42 28.61
C ALA A 236 -14.62 20.18 27.73
N ILE A 237 -15.53 19.84 26.81
CA ILE A 237 -15.31 18.80 25.79
C ILE A 237 -14.12 19.18 24.89
N GLY A 238 -14.06 20.44 24.44
CA GLY A 238 -12.95 20.96 23.64
C GLY A 238 -11.59 20.76 24.33
N ARG A 239 -11.46 21.22 25.58
CA ARG A 239 -10.23 21.07 26.37
C ARG A 239 -9.84 19.60 26.58
N LEU A 240 -10.81 18.72 26.82
CA LEU A 240 -10.53 17.29 26.96
C LEU A 240 -10.03 16.69 25.65
N LEU A 241 -10.62 17.05 24.51
CA LEU A 241 -10.15 16.61 23.18
C LEU A 241 -8.76 17.14 22.84
N ASP A 242 -8.43 18.36 23.24
CA ASP A 242 -7.09 18.92 23.10
C ASP A 242 -6.08 18.15 23.96
N SER A 243 -6.43 17.88 25.21
CA SER A 243 -5.59 17.08 26.11
C SER A 243 -5.45 15.64 25.65
N LEU A 244 -6.47 15.06 25.00
CA LEU A 244 -6.48 13.67 24.55
C LEU A 244 -5.37 13.39 23.54
N HIS A 245 -5.18 14.29 22.57
CA HIS A 245 -4.07 14.22 21.63
C HIS A 245 -2.73 14.16 22.36
N TRP A 246 -2.49 15.12 23.27
CA TRP A 246 -1.24 15.20 24.02
C TRP A 246 -1.02 13.99 24.93
N ARG A 247 -2.06 13.49 25.61
CA ARG A 247 -1.98 12.31 26.48
C ARG A 247 -1.58 11.07 25.68
N LEU A 248 -2.24 10.82 24.54
CA LEU A 248 -1.90 9.69 23.67
C LEU A 248 -0.49 9.83 23.09
N TRP A 249 -0.09 11.04 22.67
CA TRP A 249 1.24 11.32 22.14
C TRP A 249 2.36 10.99 23.15
N ASN A 250 2.13 11.28 24.43
CA ASN A 250 3.08 11.02 25.52
C ASN A 250 2.86 9.65 26.20
N GLY A 251 2.16 8.72 25.56
CA GLY A 251 1.95 7.37 26.10
C GLY A 251 1.09 7.29 27.38
N GLN A 252 0.37 8.35 27.75
CA GLN A 252 -0.49 8.40 28.94
C GLN A 252 -1.85 7.75 28.68
N THR A 253 -1.85 6.46 28.36
CA THR A 253 -3.03 5.69 27.91
C THR A 253 -4.19 5.74 28.91
N ASP A 254 -3.92 5.56 30.20
CA ASP A 254 -5.00 5.56 31.21
C ASP A 254 -5.62 6.94 31.38
N ARG A 255 -4.79 7.99 31.39
CA ARG A 255 -5.28 9.37 31.38
C ARG A 255 -6.05 9.69 30.11
N ALA A 256 -5.70 9.10 28.96
CA ALA A 256 -6.45 9.25 27.72
C ALA A 256 -7.83 8.57 27.80
N ARG A 257 -7.89 7.36 28.39
CA ARG A 257 -9.16 6.67 28.69
C ARG A 257 -10.05 7.48 29.62
N ASP A 258 -9.49 8.03 30.69
CA ASP A 258 -10.21 8.92 31.60
C ASP A 258 -10.78 10.12 30.85
N ALA A 259 -9.99 10.74 29.97
CA ALA A 259 -10.45 11.87 29.17
C ALA A 259 -11.62 11.49 28.25
N LEU A 260 -11.60 10.29 27.64
CA LEU A 260 -12.71 9.78 26.82
C LEU A 260 -13.99 9.58 27.66
N VAL A 261 -13.90 8.94 28.82
CA VAL A 261 -15.03 8.79 29.76
C VAL A 261 -15.58 10.16 30.19
N GLN A 262 -14.70 11.11 30.46
CA GLN A 262 -15.08 12.48 30.84
C GLN A 262 -15.74 13.25 29.70
N ILE A 263 -15.37 12.99 28.45
CA ILE A 263 -16.03 13.53 27.26
C ILE A 263 -17.43 12.92 27.13
N GLU A 264 -17.58 11.59 27.21
CA GLU A 264 -18.87 10.91 27.13
C GLU A 264 -19.85 11.40 28.18
N ARG A 265 -19.39 11.56 29.43
CA ARG A 265 -20.21 12.11 30.52
C ARG A 265 -20.72 13.52 30.21
N ARG A 266 -19.87 14.37 29.64
CA ARG A 266 -20.24 15.76 29.26
C ARG A 266 -21.12 15.81 28.03
N LEU A 267 -20.98 14.86 27.10
CA LEU A 267 -21.86 14.72 25.95
C LEU A 267 -23.32 14.44 26.34
N ARG A 268 -23.58 13.97 27.57
CA ARG A 268 -24.94 13.82 28.10
C ARG A 268 -25.70 15.15 28.24
N ALA A 269 -24.99 16.28 28.32
CA ALA A 269 -25.63 17.60 28.25
C ALA A 269 -26.32 17.84 26.90
N PHE A 270 -25.83 17.19 25.84
CA PHE A 270 -26.34 17.27 24.48
C PHE A 270 -27.17 16.01 24.13
N ASP A 271 -27.90 15.43 25.08
CA ASP A 271 -28.86 14.36 24.77
C ASP A 271 -30.16 14.94 24.18
N ALA A 272 -30.93 14.11 23.48
CA ALA A 272 -32.15 14.59 22.83
C ALA A 272 -33.19 14.96 23.90
N GLY A 273 -33.67 16.19 23.86
CA GLY A 273 -34.72 16.71 24.72
C GLY A 273 -35.62 17.65 23.92
N ARG A 274 -36.67 18.21 24.54
CA ARG A 274 -37.70 19.03 23.86
C ARG A 274 -37.14 20.16 22.96
N ALA A 275 -35.98 20.72 23.29
CA ALA A 275 -35.35 21.82 22.55
C ALA A 275 -34.54 21.39 21.30
N ARG A 276 -34.33 20.09 21.07
CA ARG A 276 -33.32 19.60 20.11
C ARG A 276 -33.91 18.69 19.04
N SER A 277 -34.09 19.23 17.83
CA SER A 277 -34.57 18.51 16.65
C SER A 277 -33.45 17.79 15.88
N GLY A 278 -33.81 16.95 14.89
CA GLY A 278 -32.87 16.06 14.19
C GLY A 278 -31.63 16.74 13.60
N ARG A 279 -31.75 17.97 13.08
CA ARG A 279 -30.61 18.74 12.53
C ARG A 279 -29.64 19.24 13.62
N THR A 280 -30.15 19.71 14.75
CA THR A 280 -29.32 20.22 15.86
C THR A 280 -28.76 19.09 16.72
N ALA A 281 -29.41 17.91 16.70
CA ALA A 281 -28.94 16.71 17.40
C ALA A 281 -27.84 15.93 16.65
N ALA A 282 -27.73 16.10 15.34
CA ALA A 282 -26.82 15.30 14.50
C ALA A 282 -25.33 15.42 14.86
N PRO A 283 -24.76 16.60 15.16
CA PRO A 283 -23.35 16.72 15.56
C PRO A 283 -23.03 15.99 16.86
N ALA A 284 -23.89 16.10 17.88
CA ALA A 284 -23.67 15.45 19.17
C ALA A 284 -23.77 13.92 19.07
N ARG A 285 -24.74 13.41 18.29
CA ARG A 285 -24.82 11.97 17.97
C ARG A 285 -23.56 11.47 17.28
N ARG A 286 -23.12 12.18 16.23
CA ARG A 286 -21.88 11.83 15.50
C ARG A 286 -20.66 11.84 16.42
N LEU A 287 -20.54 12.85 17.29
CA LEU A 287 -19.44 12.92 18.24
C LEU A 287 -19.50 11.79 19.26
N ARG A 288 -20.69 11.49 19.81
CA ARG A 288 -20.86 10.36 20.75
C ARG A 288 -20.44 9.04 20.12
N THR A 289 -20.89 8.75 18.89
CA THR A 289 -20.45 7.57 18.15
C THR A 289 -18.94 7.59 17.91
N ALA A 290 -18.37 8.72 17.50
CA ALA A 290 -16.92 8.83 17.27
C ALA A 290 -16.10 8.59 18.55
N ILE A 291 -16.55 9.11 19.70
CA ILE A 291 -15.88 8.94 20.99
C ILE A 291 -16.01 7.49 21.48
N GLY A 292 -17.21 6.90 21.45
CA GLY A 292 -17.41 5.51 21.84
C GLY A 292 -16.56 4.55 21.00
N ASN A 293 -16.63 4.67 19.67
CA ASN A 293 -15.80 3.87 18.76
C ASN A 293 -14.30 4.09 19.00
N PHE A 294 -13.89 5.28 19.43
CA PHE A 294 -12.50 5.57 19.74
C PHE A 294 -12.07 5.00 21.09
N ALA A 295 -12.94 5.03 22.10
CA ALA A 295 -12.72 4.38 23.38
C ALA A 295 -12.57 2.86 23.24
N ASP A 296 -13.48 2.22 22.51
CA ASP A 296 -13.39 0.78 22.20
C ASP A 296 -12.09 0.45 21.47
N TYR A 297 -11.70 1.29 20.52
CA TYR A 297 -10.44 1.13 19.80
C TYR A 297 -9.23 1.28 20.72
N ILE A 298 -9.13 2.34 21.54
CA ILE A 298 -8.01 2.50 22.48
C ILE A 298 -7.94 1.33 23.47
N ASN A 299 -9.09 0.85 23.96
CA ASN A 299 -9.16 -0.28 24.87
C ASN A 299 -8.61 -1.56 24.23
N GLY A 300 -9.10 -1.90 23.03
CA GLY A 300 -8.66 -3.07 22.28
C GLY A 300 -7.23 -2.99 21.76
N GLN A 301 -6.62 -1.79 21.74
CA GLN A 301 -5.29 -1.55 21.17
C GLN A 301 -4.24 -1.10 22.20
N SER A 302 -4.60 -1.08 23.49
CA SER A 302 -3.76 -0.49 24.54
C SER A 302 -2.38 -1.10 24.69
N SER A 303 -2.23 -2.40 24.46
CA SER A 303 -0.93 -3.09 24.50
C SER A 303 0.02 -2.74 23.36
N TYR A 304 -0.42 -1.95 22.38
CA TYR A 304 0.33 -1.53 21.19
C TYR A 304 0.61 -0.02 21.18
N LEU A 305 0.07 0.72 22.16
CA LEU A 305 0.36 2.13 22.37
C LEU A 305 1.74 2.28 23.02
N VAL A 306 2.47 3.30 22.61
CA VAL A 306 3.81 3.63 23.12
C VAL A 306 3.89 5.13 23.42
N ASP A 307 4.98 5.56 24.07
CA ASP A 307 5.32 6.97 24.16
C ASP A 307 5.91 7.46 22.82
N TYR A 308 5.04 8.00 21.97
CA TYR A 308 5.42 8.52 20.66
C TYR A 308 6.32 9.76 20.76
N ALA A 309 6.12 10.59 21.79
CA ALA A 309 6.97 11.76 22.06
C ALA A 309 8.41 11.34 22.38
N ARG A 310 8.59 10.26 23.14
CA ARG A 310 9.91 9.67 23.40
C ARG A 310 10.54 9.11 22.13
N ARG A 311 9.78 8.39 21.30
CA ARG A 311 10.27 7.88 20.00
C ARG A 311 10.69 9.01 19.07
N GLN A 312 9.88 10.07 18.96
CA GLN A 312 10.23 11.23 18.13
C GLN A 312 11.51 11.91 18.61
N ARG A 313 11.67 12.12 19.92
CA ARG A 313 12.91 12.67 20.51
C ARG A 313 14.13 11.78 20.26
N ALA A 314 13.93 10.47 20.15
CA ALA A 314 14.96 9.50 19.79
C ALA A 314 15.16 9.35 18.26
N ALA A 315 14.54 10.21 17.45
CA ALA A 315 14.54 10.14 15.98
C ALA A 315 14.05 8.79 15.42
N GLN A 316 13.19 8.09 16.16
CA GLN A 316 12.55 6.85 15.73
C GLN A 316 11.20 7.14 15.08
N PRO A 317 10.77 6.36 14.07
CA PRO A 317 9.45 6.54 13.48
C PRO A 317 8.33 6.32 14.50
N VAL A 318 7.26 7.10 14.34
CA VAL A 318 6.06 7.06 15.20
C VAL A 318 4.87 6.37 14.51
N GLY A 319 5.03 5.93 13.27
CA GLY A 319 3.95 5.36 12.51
C GLY A 319 4.26 5.16 11.04
N THR A 320 3.22 4.76 10.31
CA THR A 320 3.20 4.58 8.87
C THR A 320 2.95 5.92 8.16
N SER A 321 3.48 7.07 8.61
CA SER A 321 3.20 8.38 7.98
C SER A 321 3.56 8.43 6.48
N THR A 322 4.43 7.53 6.02
CA THR A 322 4.73 7.26 4.61
C THR A 322 3.65 6.47 3.87
N SER A 323 2.73 5.77 4.55
CA SER A 323 1.73 4.87 4.00
C SER A 323 0.53 5.58 3.36
N GLU A 324 0.11 6.77 3.80
CA GLU A 324 -0.94 7.52 3.09
C GLU A 324 -0.41 8.07 1.76
N GLY A 325 0.81 8.62 1.78
CA GLY A 325 1.56 8.96 0.58
C GLY A 325 1.76 7.75 -0.31
N LEU A 326 2.09 6.59 0.27
CA LEU A 326 2.24 5.33 -0.43
C LEU A 326 0.92 4.81 -1.00
N ALA A 327 -0.18 4.84 -0.25
CA ALA A 327 -1.51 4.43 -0.71
C ALA A 327 -1.92 5.30 -1.89
N ASN A 328 -1.65 6.61 -1.80
CA ASN A 328 -1.85 7.52 -2.91
C ASN A 328 -0.95 7.19 -4.11
N ALA A 329 0.33 6.94 -3.88
CA ALA A 329 1.33 6.69 -4.91
C ALA A 329 1.24 5.29 -5.52
N LEU A 330 0.79 4.26 -4.82
CA LEU A 330 0.63 2.88 -5.32
C LEU A 330 -0.78 2.62 -5.83
N VAL A 331 -1.81 3.15 -5.18
CA VAL A 331 -3.20 2.77 -5.44
C VAL A 331 -4.01 3.98 -5.91
N ASN A 332 -4.22 4.99 -5.06
CA ASN A 332 -5.28 5.97 -5.29
C ASN A 332 -5.09 6.79 -6.56
N ARG A 333 -3.86 7.22 -6.88
CA ARG A 333 -3.59 8.03 -8.08
C ARG A 333 -4.05 7.30 -9.36
N ARG A 334 -3.87 5.98 -9.43
CA ARG A 334 -4.21 5.17 -10.60
C ARG A 334 -5.61 4.57 -10.54
N MET A 335 -6.11 4.24 -9.36
CA MET A 335 -7.25 3.32 -9.21
C MET A 335 -8.47 3.95 -8.55
N ASN A 336 -8.33 5.05 -7.80
CA ASN A 336 -9.44 5.67 -7.06
C ASN A 336 -9.71 7.14 -7.44
N LYS A 337 -8.68 8.00 -7.50
CA LYS A 337 -8.82 9.46 -7.67
C LYS A 337 -9.01 9.87 -9.13
N LEU A 338 -7.96 9.71 -9.94
CA LEU A 338 -7.91 10.28 -11.30
C LEU A 338 -8.58 9.40 -12.36
N GLN A 339 -8.83 8.12 -12.06
CA GLN A 339 -9.39 7.16 -13.02
C GLN A 339 -10.27 6.15 -12.27
N GLN A 340 -11.53 6.54 -12.01
CA GLN A 340 -12.53 5.77 -11.25
C GLN A 340 -12.98 4.48 -11.98
N MET A 341 -12.04 3.58 -12.25
CA MET A 341 -12.32 2.28 -12.82
C MET A 341 -12.72 1.27 -11.74
N ARG A 342 -13.46 0.26 -12.17
CA ARG A 342 -13.70 -0.96 -11.41
C ARG A 342 -12.69 -2.02 -11.83
N TRP A 343 -12.20 -2.80 -10.89
CA TRP A 343 -11.09 -3.73 -11.08
C TRP A 343 -11.51 -5.15 -10.75
N SER A 344 -10.99 -6.11 -11.51
CA SER A 344 -10.94 -7.49 -11.04
C SER A 344 -9.83 -7.63 -9.99
N THR A 345 -9.92 -8.63 -9.13
CA THR A 345 -8.88 -8.96 -8.14
C THR A 345 -7.50 -9.08 -8.79
N ALA A 346 -7.41 -9.84 -9.88
CA ALA A 346 -6.15 -10.05 -10.61
C ALA A 346 -5.64 -8.77 -11.28
N GLY A 347 -6.53 -7.93 -11.84
CA GLY A 347 -6.15 -6.66 -12.43
C GLY A 347 -5.65 -5.65 -11.40
N ALA A 348 -6.28 -5.61 -10.23
CA ALA A 348 -5.83 -4.80 -9.11
C ALA A 348 -4.46 -5.25 -8.61
N HIS A 349 -4.27 -6.55 -8.42
CA HIS A 349 -2.98 -7.13 -8.05
C HIS A 349 -1.89 -6.75 -9.05
N ALA A 350 -2.11 -7.02 -10.34
CA ALA A 350 -1.10 -6.81 -11.37
C ALA A 350 -0.63 -5.34 -11.44
N VAL A 351 -1.56 -4.38 -11.41
CA VAL A 351 -1.21 -2.95 -11.42
C VAL A 351 -0.41 -2.56 -10.19
N VAL A 352 -0.84 -2.98 -9.00
CA VAL A 352 -0.16 -2.61 -7.74
C VAL A 352 1.23 -3.24 -7.66
N THR A 353 1.37 -4.53 -8.01
CA THR A 353 2.64 -5.25 -8.03
C THR A 353 3.65 -4.58 -8.97
N VAL A 354 3.24 -4.25 -10.20
CA VAL A 354 4.09 -3.58 -11.18
C VAL A 354 4.51 -2.18 -10.71
N ARG A 355 3.57 -1.41 -10.12
CA ARG A 355 3.88 -0.08 -9.56
C ARG A 355 4.89 -0.16 -8.43
N ALA A 356 4.70 -1.06 -7.47
CA ALA A 356 5.63 -1.26 -6.36
C ALA A 356 7.03 -1.62 -6.86
N ASN A 357 7.14 -2.57 -7.80
CA ASN A 357 8.43 -2.94 -8.39
C ASN A 357 9.12 -1.77 -9.10
N PHE A 358 8.42 -0.96 -9.90
CA PHE A 358 9.05 0.20 -10.56
C PHE A 358 9.48 1.28 -9.57
N MET A 359 8.72 1.52 -8.50
CA MET A 359 9.14 2.46 -7.45
C MET A 359 10.40 1.97 -6.73
N ASN A 360 10.48 0.67 -6.43
CA ASN A 360 11.66 0.08 -5.81
C ASN A 360 12.89 0.16 -6.73
N GLN A 361 12.73 -0.08 -8.04
CA GLN A 361 13.82 0.08 -9.02
C GLN A 361 14.30 1.53 -9.14
N ALA A 362 13.39 2.52 -9.04
CA ALA A 362 13.75 3.93 -9.08
C ALA A 362 14.53 4.35 -7.82
N SER A 363 14.12 3.88 -6.63
CA SER A 363 14.84 4.15 -5.37
C SER A 363 16.28 3.60 -5.35
N LEU A 364 16.59 2.57 -6.15
CA LEU A 364 17.96 2.07 -6.30
C LEU A 364 18.84 2.99 -7.17
N LYS A 365 18.24 3.75 -8.08
CA LYS A 365 18.97 4.66 -8.99
C LYS A 365 19.21 6.04 -8.38
N THR A 366 18.47 6.39 -7.34
CA THR A 366 18.56 7.68 -6.65
C THR A 366 18.45 7.39 -5.15
N PRO A 367 19.58 7.12 -4.46
CA PRO A 367 19.55 6.94 -3.01
C PRO A 367 18.92 8.19 -2.41
N THR A 368 17.82 7.98 -1.69
CA THR A 368 16.99 9.07 -1.20
C THR A 368 17.70 9.66 0.02
N THR A 369 18.52 10.69 -0.19
CA THR A 369 18.95 11.59 0.89
C THR A 369 17.75 12.41 1.34
N ASN A 370 16.84 11.81 2.12
CA ASN A 370 15.79 12.55 2.80
C ASN A 370 15.61 12.02 4.22
N ARG A 371 16.60 12.33 5.05
CA ARG A 371 16.40 12.66 6.47
C ARG A 371 16.40 14.19 6.60
N GLN A 372 15.26 14.82 6.35
CA GLN A 372 14.92 16.16 6.85
C GLN A 372 13.43 16.10 7.19
N ALA A 373 13.08 15.89 8.47
CA ALA A 373 12.85 16.95 9.46
C ALA A 373 11.63 17.81 9.11
N ALA A 374 10.46 17.37 9.61
CA ALA A 374 9.33 18.20 10.05
C ALA A 374 8.39 17.34 10.91
#